data_AF-A0A1W9WEB4-F1
#
_entry.id   AF-A0A1W9WEB4-F1
#
_cell.length_a   1.000
_cell.length_b   1.000
_cell.length_c   1.000
_cell.angle_alpha   90.00
_cell.angle_beta   90.00
_cell.angle_gamma   90.00
#
_symmetry.space_group_name_H-M   'P 1'
#
loop_
_entity.id
_entity.type
_entity.pdbx_description
1 polymer ?
#
loop_
_entity_poly.entity_id
_entity_poly.type
_entity_poly.pdbx_seq_one_letter_code
_entity_poly.pdbx_strand_id
1 'polypeptide(L)'
;MYDMCIEFVSDSRRSEIELDTKVKFAEFEYIKVKEYFLFSGDKGTMKFYHLNKYGFYDEVKPDKHGVIHSKVLPGFQFRVSDLFKRPDLIEMANDPVYQGFILPEYQAERQRAEIERLAKERVWQHAKKLVAKLRELGIDPDTL
;
A
#
# COMPACT_ATOMS: atom_id res chain seq x y z
N MET A 1 -16.01 -5.96 -21.28
CA MET A 1 -15.51 -7.10 -20.48
C MET A 1 -14.65 -6.53 -19.38
N TYR A 2 -14.82 -6.99 -18.14
CA TYR A 2 -14.11 -6.46 -16.97
C TYR A 2 -12.95 -7.37 -16.58
N ASP A 3 -11.80 -6.80 -16.23
CA ASP A 3 -10.64 -7.58 -15.78
C ASP A 3 -10.74 -7.95 -14.29
N MET A 4 -11.38 -7.10 -13.47
CA MET A 4 -11.57 -7.29 -12.04
C MET A 4 -12.99 -6.91 -11.63
N CYS A 5 -13.55 -7.65 -10.68
CA CYS A 5 -14.80 -7.33 -10.00
C CYS A 5 -14.57 -7.26 -8.49
N ILE A 6 -15.12 -6.22 -7.85
CA ILE A 6 -15.06 -6.01 -6.41
C ILE A 6 -16.49 -5.83 -5.92
N GLU A 7 -16.89 -6.65 -4.95
CA GLU A 7 -18.23 -6.64 -4.36
C GLU A 7 -18.13 -6.60 -2.84
N PHE A 8 -19.13 -6.00 -2.19
CA PHE A 8 -19.30 -6.06 -0.75
C PHE A 8 -20.52 -6.92 -0.42
N VAL A 9 -20.28 -8.06 0.22
CA VAL A 9 -21.34 -8.99 0.63
C VAL A 9 -22.15 -8.34 1.75
N SER A 10 -23.41 -8.10 1.45
CA SER A 10 -24.40 -7.74 2.46
C SER A 10 -24.73 -8.98 3.31
N ASP A 11 -24.45 -8.91 4.60
CA ASP A 11 -24.75 -9.97 5.58
C ASP A 11 -26.20 -9.91 6.08
N SER A 12 -27.02 -9.01 5.53
CA SER A 12 -28.39 -8.77 5.99
C SER A 12 -29.32 -9.98 5.81
N ARG A 13 -29.09 -10.79 4.77
CA ARG A 13 -29.89 -11.96 4.41
C ARG A 13 -29.05 -13.08 3.83
N ARG A 14 -29.32 -14.32 4.24
CA ARG A 14 -28.64 -15.53 3.75
C ARG A 14 -28.68 -15.70 2.23
N SER A 15 -29.76 -15.24 1.59
CA SER A 15 -29.90 -15.25 0.13
C SER A 15 -28.94 -14.29 -0.58
N GLU A 16 -28.58 -13.16 0.03
CA GLU A 16 -27.61 -12.20 -0.53
C GLU A 16 -26.20 -12.80 -0.48
N ILE A 17 -25.86 -13.47 0.63
CA ILE A 17 -24.61 -14.24 0.76
C ILE A 17 -24.53 -15.33 -0.33
N GLU A 18 -25.60 -16.10 -0.56
CA GLU A 18 -25.59 -17.16 -1.58
C GLU A 18 -25.48 -16.62 -3.02
N LEU A 19 -26.09 -15.48 -3.33
CA LEU A 19 -25.96 -14.85 -4.65
C LEU A 19 -24.50 -14.46 -4.93
N ASP A 20 -23.85 -13.78 -3.99
CA ASP A 20 -22.48 -13.29 -4.18
C ASP A 20 -21.43 -14.43 -4.14
N THR A 21 -21.67 -15.46 -3.32
CA THR A 21 -20.72 -16.57 -3.12
C THR A 21 -20.89 -17.75 -4.09
N LYS A 22 -22.05 -17.91 -4.74
CA LYS A 22 -22.31 -19.05 -5.64
C LYS A 22 -22.78 -18.62 -7.03
N VAL A 23 -23.80 -17.78 -7.13
CA VAL A 23 -24.41 -17.43 -8.42
C VAL A 23 -23.50 -16.51 -9.23
N LYS A 24 -23.12 -15.35 -8.67
CA LYS A 24 -22.19 -14.42 -9.31
C LYS A 24 -20.81 -15.03 -9.53
N PHE A 25 -20.36 -15.90 -8.61
CA PHE A 25 -19.10 -16.62 -8.76
C PHE A 25 -19.08 -17.44 -10.05
N ALA A 26 -20.12 -18.24 -10.31
CA ALA A 26 -20.23 -19.03 -11.53
C ALA A 26 -20.36 -18.15 -12.79
N GLU A 27 -21.09 -17.04 -12.71
CA GLU A 27 -21.23 -16.08 -13.82
C GLU A 27 -19.90 -15.42 -14.18
N PHE A 28 -19.15 -14.94 -13.18
CA PHE A 28 -17.85 -14.30 -13.38
C PHE A 28 -16.79 -15.28 -13.88
N GLU A 29 -16.84 -16.53 -13.43
CA GLU A 29 -16.00 -17.60 -13.96
C GLU A 29 -16.35 -17.92 -15.41
N TYR A 30 -17.64 -17.92 -15.77
CA TYR A 30 -18.10 -18.14 -17.14
C TYR A 30 -17.64 -17.02 -18.08
N ILE A 31 -17.79 -15.76 -17.69
CA ILE A 31 -17.36 -14.59 -18.50
C ILE A 31 -15.86 -14.26 -18.33
N LYS A 32 -15.11 -15.09 -17.58
CA LYS A 32 -13.65 -15.03 -17.43
C LYS A 32 -13.11 -13.71 -16.85
N VAL A 33 -13.77 -13.16 -15.83
CA VAL A 33 -13.19 -12.05 -15.05
C VAL A 33 -11.92 -12.57 -14.35
N LYS A 34 -10.79 -11.86 -14.48
CA LYS A 34 -9.48 -12.36 -14.02
C LYS A 34 -9.36 -12.35 -12.50
N GLU A 35 -9.96 -11.39 -11.81
CA GLU A 35 -10.00 -11.35 -10.34
C GLU A 35 -11.39 -10.99 -9.82
N TYR A 36 -11.81 -11.68 -8.76
CA TYR A 36 -13.09 -11.44 -8.10
C TYR A 36 -12.92 -11.37 -6.59
N PHE A 37 -13.10 -10.17 -6.02
CA PHE A 37 -12.88 -9.90 -4.59
C PHE A 37 -14.21 -9.62 -3.89
N LEU A 38 -14.49 -10.43 -2.88
CA LEU A 38 -15.65 -10.33 -1.99
C LEU A 38 -15.21 -9.77 -0.64
N PHE A 39 -15.62 -8.54 -0.35
CA PHE A 39 -15.45 -7.89 0.94
C PHE A 39 -16.66 -8.12 1.83
N SER A 40 -16.47 -8.13 3.14
CA SER A 40 -17.54 -8.31 4.13
C SER A 40 -17.12 -7.72 5.47
N GLY A 41 -18.09 -7.34 6.31
CA GLY A 41 -17.86 -7.00 7.71
C GLY A 41 -17.45 -8.19 8.57
N ASP A 42 -17.69 -9.41 8.09
CA ASP A 42 -17.20 -10.65 8.71
C ASP A 42 -15.98 -11.21 7.96
N LYS A 43 -14.91 -11.49 8.72
CA LYS A 43 -13.67 -12.07 8.20
C LYS A 43 -13.88 -13.45 7.58
N GLY A 44 -14.83 -14.24 8.07
CA GLY A 44 -15.11 -15.58 7.54
C GLY A 44 -15.69 -15.55 6.13
N THR A 45 -16.40 -14.48 5.81
CA THR A 45 -17.15 -14.32 4.55
C THR A 45 -16.33 -13.62 3.46
N MET A 46 -15.25 -12.92 3.82
CA MET A 46 -14.33 -12.35 2.84
C MET A 46 -13.61 -13.42 2.04
N LYS A 47 -13.63 -13.27 0.72
CA LYS A 47 -12.99 -14.20 -0.22
C LYS A 47 -12.39 -13.44 -1.38
N PHE A 48 -11.25 -13.91 -1.85
CA PHE A 48 -10.54 -13.29 -2.96
C PHE A 48 -10.20 -14.40 -3.94
N TYR A 49 -10.42 -14.17 -5.23
CA TYR A 49 -10.23 -15.19 -6.25
C TYR A 49 -9.45 -14.66 -7.43
N HIS A 50 -8.64 -15.53 -8.02
CA HIS A 50 -8.00 -15.28 -9.32
C HIS A 50 -8.37 -16.39 -10.30
N LEU A 51 -8.64 -16.03 -11.53
CA LEU A 51 -8.89 -16.99 -12.59
C LEU A 51 -7.57 -17.67 -12.95
N ASN A 52 -7.56 -18.99 -12.95
CA ASN A 52 -6.40 -19.78 -13.30
C ASN A 52 -6.38 -20.07 -14.80
N LYS A 53 -5.28 -20.66 -15.28
CA LYS A 53 -5.09 -20.98 -16.71
C LYS A 53 -6.09 -21.99 -17.28
N TYR A 54 -6.80 -22.72 -16.41
CA TYR A 54 -7.84 -23.67 -16.80
C TYR A 54 -9.23 -23.00 -16.85
N GLY A 55 -9.31 -21.72 -16.50
CA GLY A 55 -10.55 -20.95 -16.51
C GLY A 55 -11.42 -21.17 -15.27
N PHE A 56 -10.84 -21.64 -14.16
CA PHE A 56 -11.50 -21.78 -12.86
C PHE A 56 -10.92 -20.80 -11.84
N TYR A 57 -11.70 -20.43 -10.84
CA TYR A 57 -11.22 -19.58 -9.75
C TYR A 57 -10.45 -20.37 -8.68
N ASP A 58 -9.25 -19.89 -8.37
CA ASP A 58 -8.48 -20.29 -7.18
C ASP A 58 -8.58 -19.20 -6.11
N GLU A 59 -8.74 -19.59 -4.84
CA GLU A 59 -8.79 -18.62 -3.73
C GLU A 59 -7.39 -18.00 -3.49
N VAL A 60 -7.31 -16.68 -3.52
CA VAL A 60 -6.14 -15.88 -3.16
C VAL A 60 -6.05 -15.81 -1.64
N LYS A 61 -4.95 -16.32 -1.09
CA LYS A 61 -4.61 -16.15 0.33
C LYS A 61 -3.67 -14.95 0.51
N PRO A 62 -3.77 -14.24 1.64
CA PRO A 62 -2.80 -13.22 1.99
C PRO A 62 -1.39 -13.80 2.07
N ASP A 63 -0.39 -12.97 1.80
CA ASP A 63 1.01 -13.34 2.00
C ASP A 63 1.38 -13.49 3.49
N LYS A 64 2.66 -13.76 3.77
CA LYS A 64 3.17 -13.90 5.14
C LYS A 64 3.00 -12.65 6.02
N HIS A 65 2.73 -11.49 5.43
CA HIS A 65 2.47 -10.22 6.11
C HIS A 65 0.98 -9.86 6.16
N GLY A 66 0.11 -10.76 5.71
CA GLY A 66 -1.34 -10.56 5.67
C GLY A 66 -1.80 -9.66 4.52
N VAL A 67 -0.98 -9.47 3.48
CA VAL A 67 -1.26 -8.59 2.34
C VAL A 67 -1.83 -9.39 1.17
N ILE A 68 -2.93 -8.89 0.61
CA ILE A 68 -3.46 -9.33 -0.69
C ILE A 68 -2.85 -8.44 -1.78
N HIS A 69 -2.35 -9.08 -2.83
CA HIS A 69 -1.74 -8.43 -3.99
C HIS A 69 -2.57 -8.75 -5.23
N SER A 70 -3.07 -7.74 -5.92
CA SER A 70 -3.74 -7.95 -7.21
C SER A 70 -2.72 -8.28 -8.31
N LYS A 71 -3.02 -9.31 -9.09
CA LYS A 71 -2.31 -9.68 -10.33
C LYS A 71 -2.82 -8.88 -11.53
N VAL A 72 -4.02 -8.32 -11.45
CA VAL A 72 -4.68 -7.57 -12.53
C VAL A 72 -4.33 -6.08 -12.49
N LEU A 73 -4.25 -5.50 -11.28
CA LEU A 73 -3.97 -4.09 -11.05
C LEU A 73 -2.62 -3.97 -10.32
N PRO A 74 -1.51 -3.74 -11.06
CA PRO A 74 -0.20 -3.57 -10.44
C PRO A 74 -0.20 -2.44 -9.41
N GLY A 75 0.31 -2.74 -8.21
CA GLY A 75 0.33 -1.79 -7.09
C GLY A 75 -0.95 -1.74 -6.26
N PHE A 76 -2.05 -2.35 -6.72
CA PHE A 76 -3.25 -2.52 -5.88
C PHE A 76 -3.03 -3.66 -4.88
N GLN A 77 -2.85 -3.28 -3.63
CA GLN A 77 -2.60 -4.19 -2.52
C GLN A 77 -3.19 -3.66 -1.23
N PHE A 78 -3.53 -4.55 -0.31
CA PHE A 78 -4.04 -4.17 1.01
C PHE A 78 -3.79 -5.27 2.03
N ARG A 79 -3.53 -4.88 3.27
CA ARG A 79 -3.48 -5.80 4.41
C ARG A 79 -4.89 -6.10 4.91
N VAL A 80 -5.22 -7.38 5.05
CA VAL A 80 -6.56 -7.81 5.45
C VAL A 80 -6.95 -7.28 6.83
N SER A 81 -6.00 -7.14 7.76
CA SER A 81 -6.27 -6.57 9.08
C SER A 81 -6.75 -5.12 9.02
N ASP A 82 -6.29 -4.36 8.03
CA ASP A 82 -6.42 -2.91 8.03
C ASP A 82 -7.79 -2.47 7.50
N LEU A 83 -8.48 -3.37 6.79
CA LEU A 83 -9.91 -3.25 6.48
C LEU A 83 -10.77 -3.11 7.75
N PHE A 84 -10.33 -3.69 8.87
CA PHE A 84 -11.03 -3.65 10.16
C PHE A 84 -10.44 -2.64 11.12
N LYS A 85 -9.11 -2.58 11.22
CA LYS A 85 -8.42 -1.63 12.09
C LYS A 85 -8.66 -0.18 11.66
N ARG A 86 -8.80 0.04 10.35
CA ARG A 86 -8.98 1.37 9.74
C ARG A 86 -7.90 2.35 10.23
N PRO A 87 -6.61 2.06 9.99
CA PRO A 87 -5.53 2.98 10.31
C PRO A 87 -5.78 4.35 9.64
N ASP A 88 -5.28 5.41 10.24
CA ASP A 88 -5.42 6.75 9.66
C ASP A 88 -4.55 6.93 8.41
N LEU A 89 -4.83 7.98 7.64
CA LEU A 89 -4.14 8.21 6.37
C LEU A 89 -2.63 8.48 6.54
N ILE A 90 -2.18 9.01 7.67
CA ILE A 90 -0.76 9.28 7.93
C ILE A 90 -0.05 8.00 8.31
N GLU A 91 -0.66 7.15 9.14
CA GLU A 91 -0.16 5.81 9.44
C GLU A 91 -0.02 5.00 8.15
N MET A 92 -1.07 4.97 7.32
CA MET A 92 -1.04 4.29 6.02
C MET A 92 0.02 4.89 5.10
N ALA A 93 0.11 6.22 4.98
CA ALA A 93 1.13 6.84 4.13
C ALA A 93 2.54 6.40 4.51
N ASN A 94 2.82 6.14 5.79
CA ASN A 94 4.14 5.72 6.27
C ASN A 94 4.36 4.19 6.26
N ASP A 95 3.36 3.39 5.87
CA ASP A 95 3.46 1.93 5.75
C ASP A 95 3.97 1.53 4.36
N PRO A 96 4.99 0.66 4.23
CA PRO A 96 5.49 0.18 2.95
C PRO A 96 4.44 -0.42 2.00
N VAL A 97 3.33 -0.95 2.53
CA VAL A 97 2.22 -1.49 1.73
C VAL A 97 1.44 -0.39 1.03
N TYR A 98 1.36 0.81 1.60
CA TYR A 98 0.44 1.86 1.15
C TYR A 98 1.14 3.14 0.69
N GLN A 99 2.39 3.37 1.12
CA GLN A 99 3.16 4.60 0.87
C GLN A 99 3.27 5.01 -0.60
N GLY A 100 3.10 4.07 -1.54
CA GLY A 100 3.17 4.34 -2.98
C GLY A 100 1.91 5.00 -3.55
N PHE A 101 0.77 4.97 -2.85
CA PHE A 101 -0.51 5.46 -3.37
C PHE A 101 -1.39 6.18 -2.34
N ILE A 102 -1.04 6.16 -1.04
CA ILE A 102 -1.71 6.97 -0.02
C ILE A 102 -0.90 8.25 0.23
N LEU A 103 -1.54 9.40 0.01
CA LEU A 103 -0.96 10.74 0.18
C LEU A 103 0.42 10.89 -0.48
N PRO A 104 0.55 10.68 -1.80
CA PRO A 104 1.85 10.74 -2.48
C PRO A 104 2.54 12.12 -2.34
N GLU A 105 1.77 13.21 -2.24
CA GLU A 105 2.32 14.55 -2.03
C GLU A 105 2.97 14.68 -0.64
N TYR A 106 2.35 14.12 0.40
CA TYR A 106 2.92 14.07 1.74
C TYR A 106 4.27 13.33 1.75
N GLN A 107 4.36 12.21 1.03
CA GLN A 107 5.62 11.48 0.88
C GLN A 107 6.68 12.29 0.16
N ALA A 108 6.30 12.95 -0.94
CA ALA A 108 7.23 13.81 -1.70
C ALA A 108 7.72 15.01 -0.87
N GLU A 109 6.84 15.62 -0.08
CA GLU A 109 7.21 16.71 0.84
C GLU A 109 8.14 16.25 1.94
N ARG A 110 7.85 15.09 2.58
CA ARG A 110 8.75 14.51 3.59
C ARG A 110 10.13 14.21 3.04
N GLN A 111 10.21 13.64 1.84
CA GLN A 111 11.49 13.36 1.17
C GLN A 111 12.25 14.66 0.87
N ARG A 112 11.57 15.69 0.37
CA ARG A 112 12.18 17.01 0.12
C ARG A 112 12.74 17.63 1.41
N ALA A 113 11.95 17.61 2.48
CA ALA A 113 12.38 18.14 3.78
C ALA A 113 13.60 17.39 4.34
N GLU A 114 13.63 16.06 4.20
CA GLU A 114 14.76 15.25 4.65
C GLU A 114 16.02 15.50 3.81
N ILE A 115 15.89 15.62 2.48
CA ILE A 115 17.00 15.98 1.60
C ILE A 115 17.57 17.36 1.97
N GLU A 116 16.70 18.35 2.21
CA GLU A 116 17.14 19.68 2.63
C GLU A 116 17.84 19.65 3.98
N ARG A 117 17.32 18.88 4.95
CA ARG A 117 17.93 18.68 6.27
C ARG A 117 19.34 18.11 6.15
N LEU A 118 19.50 17.04 5.37
CA LEU A 118 20.79 16.39 5.14
C LEU A 118 21.78 17.30 4.40
N ALA A 119 21.31 18.11 3.45
CA ALA A 119 22.13 19.09 2.75
C ALA A 119 22.65 20.18 3.71
N LYS A 120 21.77 20.73 4.56
CA LYS A 120 22.16 21.69 5.61
C LYS A 120 23.16 21.10 6.59
N GLU A 121 22.93 19.87 7.03
CA GLU A 121 23.84 19.16 7.93
C GLU A 121 25.21 18.96 7.28
N ARG A 122 25.26 18.56 6.01
CA ARG A 122 26.53 18.41 5.26
C ARG A 122 27.30 19.71 5.12
N VAL A 123 26.62 20.81 4.78
CA VAL A 123 27.23 22.15 4.68
C VAL A 123 27.77 22.58 6.03
N TRP A 124 26.99 22.40 7.09
CA TRP A 124 27.41 22.73 8.45
C TRP A 124 28.65 21.94 8.89
N GLN A 125 28.68 20.64 8.64
CA GLN A 125 29.83 19.79 8.94
C GLN A 125 31.07 20.22 8.14
N HIS A 126 30.89 20.59 6.87
CA HIS A 126 31.99 21.09 6.03
C HIS A 126 32.54 22.42 6.54
N ALA A 127 31.67 23.37 6.86
CA ALA A 127 32.04 24.67 7.44
C ALA A 127 32.80 24.50 8.77
N LYS A 128 32.33 23.60 9.65
CA LYS A 128 33.00 23.27 10.91
C LYS A 128 34.42 22.73 10.69
N LYS A 129 34.60 21.84 9.71
CA LYS A 129 35.93 21.31 9.36
C LYS A 129 36.85 22.40 8.79
N LEU A 130 36.31 23.31 7.98
CA LEU A 130 37.08 24.42 7.42
C LEU A 130 37.55 25.38 8.51
N VAL A 131 36.67 25.77 9.43
CA VAL A 131 37.00 26.60 10.59
C VAL A 131 38.11 25.97 11.44
N ALA A 132 38.01 24.67 11.71
CA ALA A 132 39.06 23.95 12.43
C ALA A 132 40.42 24.03 11.71
N LYS A 133 40.42 23.80 10.39
CA LYS A 133 41.64 23.87 9.57
C LYS A 133 42.23 25.27 9.47
N LEU A 134 41.40 26.32 9.41
CA LEU A 134 41.88 27.71 9.43
C LEU A 134 42.59 28.04 10.74
N ARG A 135 42.00 27.61 11.88
CA ARG A 135 42.62 27.77 13.20
C ARG A 135 43.95 27.00 13.31
N GLU A 136 44.04 25.79 12.75
CA GLU A 136 45.31 25.04 12.64
C GLU A 136 46.39 25.78 11.84
N LEU A 137 45.99 26.56 10.83
CA LEU A 137 46.89 27.39 10.03
C LEU A 137 47.21 28.75 10.68
N GLY A 138 46.73 29.01 11.90
CA GLY A 138 46.95 30.27 12.61
C GLY A 138 46.09 31.45 12.11
N ILE A 139 45.06 31.17 11.30
CA ILE A 139 44.10 32.17 10.82
C ILE A 139 42.90 32.14 11.76
N ASP A 140 42.54 33.28 12.36
CA ASP A 140 41.34 33.41 13.17
C ASP A 140 40.12 33.71 12.27
N PRO A 141 39.21 32.74 12.05
CA PRO A 141 38.07 32.94 11.17
C PRO A 141 37.04 33.95 11.72
N ASP A 142 37.10 34.31 13.00
CA ASP A 142 36.21 35.31 13.60
C ASP A 142 36.70 36.75 13.35
N THR A 143 37.85 36.92 12.70
CA THR A 143 38.48 38.21 12.37
C THR A 143 38.56 38.49 10.85
N LEU A 144 38.08 37.56 10.03
CA LEU A 144 38.03 37.66 8.56
C LEU A 144 36.80 38.41 8.04
#